data_AF-A0A2V7WL63-F1
#
_entry.id   AF-A0A2V7WL63-F1
#
_cell.length_a   1.000
_cell.length_b   1.000
_cell.length_c   1.000
_cell.angle_alpha   90.00
_cell.angle_beta   90.00
_cell.angle_gamma   90.00
#
_symmetry.space_group_name_H-M   'P 1'
#
loop_
_entity.id
_entity.type
_entity.pdbx_description
1 polymer ?
#
loop_
_entity_poly.entity_id
_entity_poly.type
_entity_poly.pdbx_seq_one_letter_code
_entity_poly.pdbx_strand_id
1 'polypeptide(L)'
;MPEKETLERARRDKAEGKAPSTQAGEFVREEIEHIREGKHGARSTKQAIAIGLSKARRSGVKLPPPTSGPSATKRKASSDLRKASSSRKPSTTRGRATRQALKREGHSAGSRSALSRQAKSAARRRRGRA
;
A
#
# COMPACT_ATOMS: atom_id res chain seq x y z
N MET A 1 -1.72 10.92 3.89
CA MET A 1 -0.63 10.54 4.82
C MET A 1 -1.18 9.44 5.73
N PRO A 2 -0.36 8.50 6.22
CA PRO A 2 -0.81 7.47 7.17
C PRO A 2 -1.24 8.09 8.50
N GLU A 3 -2.07 7.37 9.23
CA GLU A 3 -2.44 7.65 10.61
C GLU A 3 -1.24 7.39 11.54
N LYS A 4 -1.22 8.09 12.68
CA LYS A 4 -0.14 7.94 13.68
C LYS A 4 -0.04 6.50 14.16
N GLU A 5 -1.18 5.84 14.37
CA GLU A 5 -1.23 4.46 14.83
C GLU A 5 -0.52 3.49 13.86
N THR A 6 -0.73 3.64 12.56
CA THR A 6 -0.05 2.83 11.53
C THR A 6 1.46 3.00 11.58
N LEU A 7 1.94 4.22 11.84
CA LEU A 7 3.38 4.48 12.00
C LEU A 7 3.93 3.80 13.26
N GLU A 8 3.21 3.86 14.38
CA GLU A 8 3.64 3.20 15.62
C GLU A 8 3.66 1.69 15.50
N ARG A 9 2.64 1.09 14.86
CA ARG A 9 2.63 -0.36 14.60
C ARG A 9 3.79 -0.79 13.70
N ALA A 10 4.05 -0.05 12.61
CA ALA A 10 5.18 -0.33 11.74
C ALA A 10 6.55 -0.16 12.43
N ARG A 11 6.67 0.81 13.35
CA ARG A 11 7.87 0.99 14.20
C ARG A 11 8.05 -0.15 15.18
N ARG A 12 6.97 -0.62 15.80
CA ARG A 12 6.98 -1.80 16.68
C ARG A 12 7.45 -3.03 15.92
N ASP A 13 6.88 -3.28 14.73
CA ASP A 13 7.31 -4.39 13.89
C ASP A 13 8.80 -4.31 13.54
N LYS A 14 9.31 -3.10 13.27
CA LYS A 14 10.73 -2.88 13.04
C LYS A 14 11.58 -3.15 14.29
N ALA A 15 11.13 -2.71 15.46
CA ALA A 15 11.82 -2.95 16.73
C ALA A 15 11.88 -4.45 17.08
N GLU A 16 10.84 -5.20 16.73
CA GLU A 16 10.78 -6.66 16.83
C GLU A 16 11.61 -7.39 15.75
N GLY A 17 12.31 -6.66 14.87
CA GLY A 17 13.17 -7.24 13.83
C GLY A 17 12.41 -7.85 12.65
N LYS A 18 11.10 -7.57 12.51
CA LYS A 18 10.29 -8.14 11.41
C LYS A 18 10.70 -7.60 10.05
N ALA A 19 10.48 -8.41 9.02
CA ALA A 19 10.83 -8.06 7.64
C ALA A 19 10.13 -6.77 7.15
N PRO A 20 10.72 -6.02 6.21
CA PRO A 20 10.11 -4.81 5.64
C PRO A 20 8.73 -5.05 5.00
N SER A 21 8.47 -6.25 4.49
CA SER A 21 7.15 -6.63 3.96
C SER A 21 6.08 -6.75 5.05
N THR A 22 6.46 -7.18 6.25
CA THR A 22 5.56 -7.26 7.40
C THR A 22 5.25 -5.86 7.91
N GLN A 23 6.27 -5.02 8.08
CA GLN A 23 6.09 -3.59 8.43
C GLN A 23 5.18 -2.86 7.44
N ALA A 24 5.36 -3.11 6.13
CA ALA A 24 4.52 -2.53 5.09
C ALA A 24 3.07 -3.06 5.12
N GLY A 25 2.84 -4.22 5.74
CA GLY A 25 1.53 -4.82 5.94
C GLY A 25 0.60 -3.93 6.75
N GLU A 26 1.11 -3.20 7.74
CA GLU A 26 0.32 -2.25 8.54
C GLU A 26 -0.31 -1.14 7.68
N PHE A 27 0.42 -0.63 6.69
CA PHE A 27 -0.09 0.38 5.76
C PHE A 27 -1.11 -0.18 4.78
N VAL A 28 -0.98 -1.44 4.38
CA VAL A 28 -1.96 -2.12 3.54
C VAL A 28 -3.23 -2.40 4.34
N ARG A 29 -3.09 -2.77 5.62
CA ARG A 29 -4.21 -2.97 6.53
C ARG A 29 -5.00 -1.67 6.72
N GLU A 30 -4.31 -0.56 7.03
CA GLU A 30 -4.92 0.76 7.14
C GLU A 30 -5.69 1.14 5.85
N GLU A 31 -5.08 0.93 4.68
CA GLU A 31 -5.71 1.25 3.40
C GLU A 31 -7.00 0.44 3.17
N ILE A 32 -7.01 -0.83 3.57
CA ILE A 32 -8.20 -1.68 3.51
C ILE A 32 -9.27 -1.19 4.49
N GLU A 33 -8.88 -0.80 5.70
CA GLU A 33 -9.79 -0.23 6.72
C GLU A 33 -10.41 1.08 6.21
N HIS A 34 -9.62 1.99 5.63
CA HIS A 34 -10.14 3.23 5.01
C HIS A 34 -11.15 2.97 3.90
N ILE A 35 -10.94 1.91 3.10
CA ILE A 35 -11.89 1.51 2.07
C ILE A 35 -13.18 0.95 2.68
N ARG A 36 -13.10 0.15 3.74
CA ARG A 36 -14.28 -0.39 4.44
C ARG A 36 -15.09 0.71 5.13
N GLU A 37 -14.41 1.70 5.69
CA GLU A 37 -15.02 2.87 6.36
C GLU A 37 -15.60 3.89 5.38
N GLY A 38 -15.41 3.71 4.06
CA GLY A 38 -15.92 4.66 3.06
C GLY A 38 -15.13 5.97 2.96
N LYS A 39 -13.92 6.06 3.53
CA LYS A 39 -13.05 7.25 3.40
C LYS A 39 -12.69 7.52 1.93
N HIS A 40 -12.52 6.45 1.15
CA HIS A 40 -12.38 6.41 -0.30
C HIS A 40 -12.55 4.96 -0.82
N GLY A 41 -12.75 4.76 -2.12
CA GLY A 41 -12.78 3.44 -2.74
C GLY A 41 -11.46 3.02 -3.39
N ALA A 42 -11.50 1.85 -4.04
CA ALA A 42 -10.48 1.37 -4.97
C ALA A 42 -11.11 0.46 -6.02
N ARG A 43 -10.69 0.57 -7.28
CA ARG A 43 -11.17 -0.25 -8.41
C ARG A 43 -10.82 -1.73 -8.30
N SER A 44 -9.84 -2.07 -7.45
CA SER A 44 -9.45 -3.46 -7.19
C SER A 44 -8.66 -3.62 -5.90
N THR A 45 -8.68 -4.82 -5.32
CA THR A 45 -7.83 -5.17 -4.17
C THR A 45 -6.34 -4.99 -4.46
N LYS A 46 -5.89 -5.25 -5.70
CA LYS A 46 -4.50 -5.00 -6.11
C LYS A 46 -4.14 -3.51 -6.05
N GLN A 47 -5.07 -2.63 -6.41
CA GLN A 47 -4.87 -1.18 -6.29
C GLN A 47 -4.79 -0.76 -4.82
N ALA A 48 -5.69 -1.25 -3.95
CA ALA A 48 -5.63 -0.98 -2.52
C ALA A 48 -4.27 -1.38 -1.92
N ILE A 49 -3.82 -2.61 -2.20
CA ILE A 49 -2.49 -3.07 -1.77
C ILE A 49 -1.39 -2.15 -2.32
N ALA A 50 -1.46 -1.76 -3.60
CA ALA A 50 -0.46 -0.88 -4.20
C ALA A 50 -0.41 0.51 -3.54
N ILE A 51 -1.57 1.10 -3.21
CA ILE A 51 -1.62 2.39 -2.50
C ILE A 51 -0.97 2.25 -1.11
N GLY A 52 -1.32 1.20 -0.35
CA GLY A 52 -0.72 0.90 0.95
C GLY A 52 0.81 0.72 0.87
N LEU A 53 1.32 -0.05 -0.09
CA LEU A 53 2.75 -0.25 -0.28
C LEU A 53 3.50 1.02 -0.71
N SER A 54 2.87 1.89 -1.51
CA SER A 54 3.43 3.21 -1.85
C SER A 54 3.46 4.14 -0.63
N LYS A 55 2.43 4.08 0.24
CA LYS A 55 2.37 4.82 1.50
C LYS A 55 3.50 4.38 2.44
N ALA A 56 3.67 3.08 2.63
CA ALA A 56 4.74 2.48 3.45
C ALA A 56 6.13 2.98 3.05
N ARG A 57 6.47 2.90 1.75
CA ARG A 57 7.77 3.34 1.23
C ARG A 57 8.02 4.82 1.51
N ARG A 58 7.02 5.67 1.25
CA ARG A 58 7.13 7.12 1.49
C ARG A 58 7.22 7.47 2.97
N SER A 59 6.72 6.62 3.84
CA SER A 59 6.82 6.75 5.29
C SER A 59 8.11 6.17 5.87
N GLY A 60 9.05 5.74 5.02
CA GLY A 60 10.39 5.32 5.44
C GLY A 60 10.56 3.81 5.66
N VAL A 61 9.55 3.00 5.32
CA VAL A 61 9.72 1.54 5.31
C VAL A 61 10.67 1.16 4.18
N LYS A 62 11.76 0.44 4.51
CA LYS A 62 12.80 -0.01 3.57
C LYS A 62 12.34 -1.20 2.71
N LEU A 63 11.16 -1.09 2.10
CA LEU A 63 10.59 -2.12 1.25
C LEU A 63 11.15 -2.00 -0.19
N PRO A 64 11.99 -2.94 -0.64
CA PRO A 64 12.60 -2.85 -1.96
C PRO A 64 11.55 -2.85 -3.10
N PRO A 65 11.91 -2.34 -4.28
CA PRO A 65 11.10 -2.52 -5.49
C PRO A 65 10.89 -4.02 -5.78
N PRO A 66 9.76 -4.40 -6.39
CA PRO A 66 9.52 -5.80 -6.74
C PRO A 66 10.54 -6.27 -7.79
N THR A 67 11.05 -7.50 -7.62
CA THR A 67 12.04 -8.10 -8.53
C THR A 67 11.45 -8.41 -9.91
N SER A 68 10.16 -8.75 -9.96
CA SER A 68 9.42 -9.05 -11.19
C SER A 68 8.23 -8.10 -11.41
N GLY A 69 7.80 -7.97 -12.66
CA GLY A 69 6.63 -7.17 -13.05
C GLY A 69 6.97 -5.91 -13.84
N PRO A 70 5.97 -5.07 -14.14
CA PRO A 70 6.11 -3.96 -15.06
C PRO A 70 7.21 -2.96 -14.63
N SER A 71 8.00 -2.49 -15.59
CA SER A 71 9.07 -1.51 -15.36
C SER A 71 8.55 -0.25 -14.67
N ALA A 72 7.35 0.21 -15.03
CA ALA A 72 6.67 1.33 -14.40
C ALA A 72 6.44 1.14 -12.89
N THR A 73 6.11 -0.10 -12.46
CA THR A 73 5.91 -0.42 -11.04
C THR A 73 7.24 -0.36 -10.28
N LYS A 74 8.31 -0.90 -10.87
CA LYS A 74 9.66 -0.84 -10.29
C LYS A 74 10.13 0.61 -10.13
N ARG A 75 10.02 1.41 -11.20
CA ARG A 75 10.37 2.84 -11.19
C ARG A 75 9.58 3.61 -10.13
N LYS A 76 8.27 3.34 -10.02
CA LYS A 76 7.41 3.97 -9.04
C LYS A 76 7.85 3.64 -7.61
N ALA A 77 8.11 2.37 -7.30
CA ALA A 77 8.59 1.93 -6.00
C ALA A 77 9.93 2.59 -5.63
N SER A 78 10.88 2.66 -6.57
CA SER A 78 12.16 3.37 -6.36
C SER A 78 11.96 4.87 -6.14
N SER A 79 11.05 5.51 -6.89
CA SER A 79 10.70 6.92 -6.69
C SER A 79 10.07 7.17 -5.33
N ASP A 80 9.20 6.28 -4.86
CA ASP A 80 8.55 6.39 -3.55
C ASP A 80 9.56 6.24 -2.40
N LEU A 81 10.55 5.35 -2.53
CA LEU A 81 11.68 5.25 -1.59
C LEU A 81 12.52 6.53 -1.58
N ARG A 82 12.89 7.06 -2.75
CA ARG A 82 13.65 8.33 -2.85
C ARG A 82 12.88 9.51 -2.25
N LYS A 83 11.55 9.49 -2.33
CA LYS A 83 10.70 10.54 -1.75
C LYS A 83 10.62 10.48 -0.23
N ALA A 84 10.91 9.33 0.39
CA ALA A 84 10.92 9.19 1.84
C ALA A 84 12.00 10.07 2.50
N SER A 85 13.13 10.31 1.81
CA SER A 85 14.21 11.19 2.27
C SER A 85 14.07 12.64 1.78
N SER A 86 13.03 12.98 1.02
CA SER A 86 12.84 14.34 0.51
C SER A 86 12.10 15.20 1.51
N SER A 87 12.62 16.40 1.78
CA SER A 87 11.94 17.44 2.58
C SER A 87 10.81 18.15 1.82
N ARG A 88 10.63 17.87 0.52
CA ARG A 88 9.64 18.56 -0.32
C ARG A 88 8.22 18.14 0.05
N LYS A 89 7.43 19.11 0.51
CA LYS A 89 6.02 18.91 0.83
C LYS A 89 5.22 18.49 -0.42
N PRO A 90 4.33 17.48 -0.31
CA PRO A 90 3.40 17.14 -1.39
C PRO A 90 2.49 18.32 -1.74
N SER A 91 2.11 18.41 -3.01
CA SER A 91 1.11 19.39 -3.46
C SER A 91 -0.26 19.06 -2.90
N THR A 92 -0.84 20.01 -2.17
CA THR A 92 -2.17 19.92 -1.55
C THR A 92 -3.27 19.77 -2.60
N THR A 93 -3.22 20.56 -3.68
CA THR A 93 -4.18 20.52 -4.79
C THR A 93 -4.21 19.14 -5.46
N ARG A 94 -3.04 18.58 -5.81
CA ARG A 94 -2.95 17.23 -6.39
C ARG A 94 -3.43 16.15 -5.43
N GLY A 95 -3.14 16.31 -4.14
CA GLY A 95 -3.62 15.41 -3.10
C GLY A 95 -5.15 15.41 -3.00
N ARG A 96 -5.77 16.59 -3.00
CA ARG A 96 -7.23 16.75 -2.96
C ARG A 96 -7.89 16.14 -4.19
N ALA A 97 -7.38 16.44 -5.39
CA ALA A 97 -7.89 15.88 -6.64
C ALA A 97 -7.83 14.34 -6.66
N THR A 98 -6.70 13.77 -6.23
CA THR A 98 -6.53 12.31 -6.15
C THR A 98 -7.52 11.68 -5.17
N ARG A 99 -7.72 12.31 -4.00
CA ARG A 99 -8.69 11.82 -3.00
C ARG A 99 -10.11 11.87 -3.53
N GLN A 100 -10.51 12.94 -4.21
CA GLN A 100 -11.83 13.06 -4.83
C GLN A 100 -12.06 11.99 -5.91
N ALA A 101 -11.04 11.70 -6.72
CA ALA A 101 -11.13 10.62 -7.70
C ALA A 101 -11.33 9.25 -7.04
N LEU A 102 -10.56 8.94 -5.99
CA LEU A 102 -10.71 7.67 -5.26
C LEU A 102 -12.06 7.54 -4.55
N LYS A 103 -12.69 8.63 -4.12
CA LYS A 103 -14.04 8.60 -3.54
C LYS A 103 -15.13 8.16 -4.51
N ARG A 104 -14.89 8.26 -5.83
CA ARG A 104 -15.83 7.79 -6.86
C ARG A 104 -15.69 6.29 -7.16
N GLU A 105 -14.62 5.67 -6.68
CA GLU A 105 -14.40 4.23 -6.82
C GLU A 105 -15.26 3.43 -5.83
N GLY A 106 -15.52 2.16 -6.14
CA GLY A 106 -16.26 1.26 -5.24
C GLY A 106 -15.45 0.81 -4.02
N HIS A 107 -16.16 0.31 -2.99
CA HIS A 107 -15.57 -0.17 -1.73
C HIS A 107 -15.34 -1.70 -1.69
N SER A 108 -15.80 -2.41 -2.72
CA SER A 108 -15.73 -3.89 -2.79
C SER A 108 -14.30 -4.43 -2.73
N ALA A 109 -13.30 -3.62 -3.11
CA ALA A 109 -11.89 -3.95 -3.05
C ALA A 109 -11.39 -4.29 -1.63
N GLY A 110 -12.00 -3.70 -0.59
CA GLY A 110 -11.70 -3.95 0.82
C GLY A 110 -12.48 -5.13 1.43
N SER A 111 -13.41 -5.73 0.69
CA SER A 111 -14.25 -6.82 1.20
C SER A 111 -13.47 -8.10 1.50
N ARG A 112 -13.95 -8.87 2.48
CA ARG A 112 -13.35 -10.16 2.87
C ARG A 112 -13.27 -11.14 1.70
N SER A 113 -14.30 -11.18 0.86
CA SER A 113 -14.34 -12.06 -0.32
C SER A 113 -13.34 -11.64 -1.40
N ALA A 114 -13.18 -10.35 -1.66
CA ALA A 114 -12.18 -9.85 -2.61
C ALA A 114 -10.74 -10.12 -2.15
N LEU A 115 -10.45 -9.88 -0.87
CA LEU A 115 -9.15 -10.19 -0.27
C LEU A 115 -8.83 -11.69 -0.29
N SER A 116 -9.81 -12.53 0.06
CA SER A 116 -9.66 -13.99 0.00
C SER A 116 -9.34 -14.48 -1.42
N ARG A 117 -10.04 -13.97 -2.44
CA ARG A 117 -9.76 -14.28 -3.86
C ARG A 117 -8.34 -13.89 -4.25
N GLN A 118 -7.89 -12.69 -3.87
CA GLN A 118 -6.53 -12.23 -4.16
C GLN A 118 -5.47 -13.10 -3.48
N ALA A 119 -5.67 -13.48 -2.21
CA ALA A 119 -4.75 -14.36 -1.48
C ALA A 119 -4.67 -15.76 -2.10
N LYS A 120 -5.82 -16.37 -2.44
CA LYS A 120 -5.88 -17.67 -3.12
C LYS A 120 -5.18 -17.64 -4.48
N SER A 121 -5.40 -16.59 -5.27
CA SER A 121 -4.72 -16.40 -6.56
C SER A 121 -3.20 -16.26 -6.41
N ALA A 122 -2.73 -15.48 -5.43
CA ALA A 122 -1.30 -15.34 -5.14
C ALA A 122 -0.66 -16.68 -4.70
N ALA A 123 -1.35 -17.45 -3.85
CA ALA A 123 -0.89 -18.76 -3.41
C ALA A 123 -0.78 -19.76 -4.58
N ARG A 124 -1.78 -19.80 -5.47
CA ARG A 124 -1.74 -20.64 -6.69
C ARG A 124 -0.56 -20.29 -7.58
N ARG A 125 -0.33 -18.99 -7.83
CA ARG A 125 0.80 -18.53 -8.65
C ARG A 125 2.16 -18.87 -8.03
N ARG A 126 2.27 -18.88 -6.70
CA ARG A 126 3.50 -19.30 -6.01
C ARG A 126 3.76 -20.79 -6.19
N ARG A 127 2.72 -21.62 -6.09
CA ARG A 127 2.82 -23.09 -6.27
C ARG A 127 3.22 -23.47 -7.70
N GLY A 128 2.68 -22.82 -8.72
CA GLY A 128 3.07 -23.07 -10.12
C GLY A 128 4.40 -22.43 -10.56
N ARG A 129 5.14 -21.83 -9.62
CA ARG A 129 6.49 -21.26 -9.83
C ARG A 129 7.58 -22.06 -9.12
N ALA A 130 7.18 -23.00 -8.26
CA ALA A 130 8.03 -24.05 -7.71
C ALA A 130 7.97 -25.24 -8.68
#